data_AF-A0A3M2FHA6-F1
#
_entry.id   AF-A0A3M2FHA6-F1
#
_cell.length_a   1.000
_cell.length_b   1.000
_cell.length_c   1.000
_cell.angle_alpha   90.00
_cell.angle_beta   90.00
_cell.angle_gamma   90.00
#
_symmetry.space_group_name_H-M   'P 1'
#
loop_
_entity.id
_entity.type
_entity.pdbx_description
1 polymer ?
#
loop_
_entity_poly.entity_id
_entity_poly.type
_entity_poly.pdbx_seq_one_letter_code
_entity_poly.pdbx_strand_id
1 'polypeptide(L)'
;MNKHGNAYLLFLTALLLGGCGANQNNAPAAAAQHSIQAMRSATAMAIEATKLPAAQRPPLLEQARKQLKDQEKDYMRLQALAAQRARWASLMQQAAEEAQSRLLHSSLEQARLETLLAKQRRITAQAAEQARLRHRIAQDAIRQSVRTNTLLAQVRASRQLALASIDRLGFSPAATQPMARVAHAKPIPSPARKLSATPARLTKKPAMRVSAFDNNTGDAMRGMRLARKCRLCHSFEPGTPGPHGPSLYGVLDEPAGKQPRFHYSHALTKAAFIWREEALEAYLCHSGRAIKTLTGNHHATTKMPPQHICGQDAKDVIAYLRTLKAQAARTHSSSQAKPAS
;
A
#
# COMPACT_ATOMS: atom_id res chain seq x y z
N MET A 1 8.86 -23.30 6.61
CA MET A 1 10.25 -22.99 7.00
C MET A 1 11.13 -23.36 5.82
N ASN A 2 11.53 -22.37 5.01
CA ASN A 2 12.07 -22.60 3.68
C ASN A 2 13.58 -22.78 3.71
N LYS A 3 14.06 -23.78 2.95
CA LYS A 3 15.44 -24.24 2.80
C LYS A 3 16.44 -23.14 2.39
N HIS A 4 15.97 -21.96 1.98
CA HIS A 4 16.80 -20.81 1.62
C HIS A 4 17.23 -19.94 2.82
N GLY A 5 16.51 -20.00 3.96
CA GLY A 5 16.92 -19.26 5.18
C GLY A 5 18.17 -19.83 5.85
N ASN A 6 18.36 -21.15 5.75
CA ASN A 6 19.52 -21.83 6.35
C ASN A 6 20.80 -21.62 5.54
N ALA A 7 20.72 -21.46 4.21
CA ALA A 7 21.88 -21.19 3.39
C ALA A 7 22.49 -19.81 3.67
N TYR A 8 21.65 -18.80 3.94
CA TYR A 8 22.12 -17.45 4.27
C TYR A 8 22.72 -17.37 5.67
N LEU A 9 22.13 -18.07 6.64
CA LEU A 9 22.69 -18.17 8.00
C LEU A 9 24.03 -18.92 7.99
N LEU A 10 24.15 -20.01 7.22
CA LEU A 10 25.38 -20.78 7.09
C LEU A 10 26.49 -20.00 6.37
N PHE A 11 26.15 -19.18 5.37
CA PHE A 11 27.10 -18.31 4.68
C PHE A 11 27.57 -17.15 5.58
N LEU A 12 26.68 -16.56 6.37
CA LEU A 12 27.01 -15.55 7.38
C LEU A 12 27.86 -16.14 8.52
N THR A 13 27.57 -17.35 8.98
CA THR A 13 28.43 -18.03 9.98
C THR A 13 29.76 -18.45 9.38
N ALA A 14 29.85 -18.82 8.10
CA ALA A 14 31.11 -19.14 7.45
C ALA A 14 31.98 -17.89 7.17
N LEU A 15 31.36 -16.70 7.01
CA LEU A 15 32.06 -15.42 6.94
C LEU A 15 32.49 -14.89 8.33
N LEU A 16 31.69 -15.13 9.37
CA LEU A 16 32.04 -14.79 10.76
C LEU A 16 33.05 -15.77 11.37
N LEU A 17 33.05 -17.03 10.95
CA LEU A 17 34.01 -18.07 11.33
C LEU A 17 35.08 -18.28 10.25
N GLY A 18 35.19 -17.34 9.30
CA GLY A 18 36.14 -17.36 8.20
C GLY A 18 37.58 -17.32 8.71
N GLY A 19 38.10 -18.49 9.07
CA GLY A 19 39.42 -19.00 8.70
C GLY A 19 40.48 -17.97 8.34
N CYS A 20 40.91 -17.16 9.29
CA CYS A 20 42.28 -16.67 9.38
C CYS A 20 42.61 -16.63 10.87
N GLY A 21 43.47 -17.57 11.27
CA GLY A 21 43.74 -17.88 12.66
C GLY A 21 44.11 -16.65 13.49
N ALA A 22 43.74 -16.72 14.77
CA ALA A 22 44.04 -15.75 15.82
C ALA A 22 45.53 -15.31 15.91
N ASN A 23 46.44 -15.94 15.18
CA ASN A 23 47.85 -15.60 15.09
C ASN A 23 48.18 -14.45 14.09
N GLN A 24 47.25 -14.06 13.18
CA GLN A 24 47.50 -12.98 12.20
C GLN A 24 47.23 -11.55 12.72
N ASN A 25 46.62 -11.43 13.90
CA ASN A 25 46.31 -10.13 14.49
C ASN A 25 47.56 -9.42 15.02
N ASN A 26 48.57 -10.18 15.45
CA ASN A 26 49.85 -9.65 15.94
C ASN A 26 50.94 -9.58 14.87
N ALA A 27 50.76 -10.25 13.73
CA ALA A 27 51.70 -10.25 12.60
C ALA A 27 52.17 -8.84 12.14
N PRO A 28 51.31 -7.82 12.00
CA PRO A 28 51.77 -6.48 11.61
C PRO A 28 52.57 -5.79 12.73
N ALA A 29 52.24 -6.03 14.00
CA ALA A 29 52.98 -5.47 15.13
C ALA A 29 54.37 -6.11 15.26
N ALA A 30 54.45 -7.44 15.11
CA ALA A 30 55.71 -8.17 15.06
C ALA A 30 56.58 -7.74 13.88
N ALA A 31 55.99 -7.56 12.69
CA ALA A 31 56.70 -7.06 11.52
C ALA A 31 57.23 -5.63 11.71
N ALA A 32 56.42 -4.74 12.29
CA ALA A 32 56.86 -3.39 12.62
C ALA A 32 58.01 -3.37 13.65
N GLN A 33 57.95 -4.24 14.67
CA GLN A 33 59.03 -4.40 15.64
C GLN A 33 60.33 -4.91 15.00
N HIS A 34 60.24 -5.88 14.09
CA HIS A 34 61.39 -6.35 13.31
C HIS A 34 62.01 -5.21 12.48
N SER A 35 61.20 -4.38 11.81
CA SER A 35 61.70 -3.24 11.06
C SER A 35 62.37 -2.19 11.96
N ILE A 36 61.82 -1.91 13.14
CA ILE A 36 62.45 -1.02 14.14
C ILE A 36 63.81 -1.56 14.58
N GLN A 37 63.93 -2.86 14.85
CA GLN A 37 65.19 -3.48 15.22
C GLN A 37 66.22 -3.43 14.08
N ALA A 38 65.80 -3.68 12.83
CA ALA A 38 66.68 -3.60 11.66
C ALA A 38 67.19 -2.16 11.39
N MET A 39 66.35 -1.14 11.60
CA MET A 39 66.80 0.25 11.52
C MET A 39 67.84 0.57 12.60
N ARG A 40 67.60 0.12 13.84
CA ARG A 40 68.56 0.30 14.96
C ARG A 40 69.90 -0.37 14.66
N SER A 41 69.90 -1.57 14.08
CA SER A 41 71.15 -2.26 13.71
C SER A 41 71.90 -1.53 12.60
N ALA A 42 71.20 -1.02 11.58
CA ALA A 42 71.82 -0.26 10.51
C ALA A 42 72.43 1.07 11.02
N THR A 43 71.75 1.75 11.96
CA THR A 43 72.30 2.93 12.63
C THR A 43 73.54 2.59 13.45
N ALA A 44 73.52 1.47 14.20
CA ALA A 44 74.68 1.02 14.96
C ALA A 44 75.89 0.71 14.05
N MET A 45 75.67 0.06 12.90
CA MET A 45 76.72 -0.18 11.90
C MET A 45 77.33 1.12 11.36
N ALA A 46 76.50 2.13 11.10
CA ALA A 46 76.98 3.44 10.64
C ALA A 46 77.82 4.15 11.71
N ILE A 47 77.42 4.07 12.99
CA ILE A 47 78.19 4.59 14.11
C ILE A 47 79.53 3.86 14.22
N GLU A 48 79.55 2.54 14.14
CA GLU A 48 80.79 1.75 14.25
C GLU A 48 81.76 2.07 13.10
N ALA A 49 81.25 2.31 11.89
CA ALA A 49 82.07 2.72 10.75
C ALA A 49 82.82 4.04 11.00
N THR A 50 82.33 4.94 11.87
CA THR A 50 83.04 6.20 12.20
C THR A 50 84.34 5.98 12.96
N LYS A 51 84.46 4.86 13.70
CA LYS A 51 85.63 4.50 14.50
C LYS A 51 86.74 3.86 13.67
N LEU A 52 86.45 3.46 12.43
CA LEU A 52 87.41 2.78 11.55
C LEU A 52 88.28 3.76 10.74
N PRO A 53 89.46 3.33 10.26
CA PRO A 53 90.25 4.08 9.28
C PRO A 53 89.47 4.36 7.99
N ALA A 54 89.73 5.49 7.33
CA ALA A 54 88.95 5.95 6.17
C ALA A 54 88.80 4.90 5.05
N ALA A 55 89.84 4.08 4.81
CA ALA A 55 89.84 3.03 3.80
C ALA A 55 88.84 1.89 4.08
N GLN A 56 88.45 1.67 5.35
CA GLN A 56 87.60 0.53 5.76
C GLN A 56 86.11 0.91 5.95
N ARG A 57 85.76 2.20 5.90
CA ARG A 57 84.39 2.69 6.11
C ARG A 57 83.40 2.39 4.97
N PRO A 58 83.78 2.50 3.67
CA PRO A 58 82.83 2.37 2.56
C PRO A 58 81.99 1.09 2.55
N PRO A 59 82.54 -0.14 2.78
CA PRO A 59 81.73 -1.35 2.71
C PRO A 59 80.66 -1.43 3.82
N LEU A 60 80.98 -1.01 5.04
CA LEU A 60 80.02 -0.99 6.16
C LEU A 60 78.90 0.04 5.97
N LEU A 61 79.23 1.22 5.45
CA LEU A 61 78.25 2.25 5.15
C LEU A 61 77.33 1.84 3.99
N GLU A 62 77.85 1.15 2.98
CA GLU A 62 77.03 0.63 1.89
C GLU A 62 76.09 -0.48 2.36
N GLN A 63 76.57 -1.38 3.23
CA GLN A 63 75.71 -2.40 3.84
C GLN A 63 74.59 -1.78 4.71
N ALA A 64 74.90 -0.75 5.51
CA ALA A 64 73.91 -0.01 6.30
C ALA A 64 72.87 0.68 5.39
N ARG A 65 73.31 1.32 4.30
CA ARG A 65 72.42 1.94 3.30
C ARG A 65 71.49 0.93 2.66
N LYS A 66 72.01 -0.24 2.28
CA LYS A 66 71.20 -1.31 1.68
C LYS A 66 70.13 -1.79 2.66
N GLN A 67 70.48 -2.03 3.93
CA GLN A 67 69.51 -2.41 4.96
C GLN A 67 68.41 -1.36 5.13
N LEU A 68 68.76 -0.07 5.19
CA LEU A 68 67.76 1.00 5.31
C LEU A 68 66.82 1.06 4.09
N LYS A 69 67.34 0.90 2.87
CA LYS A 69 66.53 0.83 1.63
C LYS A 69 65.57 -0.35 1.61
N ASP A 70 66.04 -1.52 2.07
CA ASP A 70 65.20 -2.72 2.13
C ASP A 70 64.07 -2.52 3.17
N GLN A 71 64.35 -1.85 4.31
CA GLN A 71 63.33 -1.52 5.32
C GLN A 71 62.29 -0.50 4.85
N GLU A 72 62.67 0.49 4.03
CA GLU A 72 61.72 1.46 3.47
C GLU A 72 60.65 0.79 2.60
N LYS A 73 61.04 -0.22 1.81
CA LYS A 73 60.10 -1.02 1.02
C LYS A 73 59.14 -1.81 1.90
N ASP A 74 59.63 -2.40 2.98
CA ASP A 74 58.80 -3.18 3.90
C ASP A 74 57.83 -2.29 4.69
N TYR A 75 58.25 -1.08 5.08
CA TYR A 75 57.36 -0.08 5.65
C TYR A 75 56.19 0.27 4.72
N MET A 76 56.48 0.54 3.44
CA MET A 76 55.45 0.84 2.45
C MET A 76 54.46 -0.33 2.26
N ARG A 77 54.95 -1.57 2.29
CA ARG A 77 54.10 -2.77 2.25
C ARG A 77 53.20 -2.87 3.47
N LEU A 78 53.73 -2.61 4.67
CA LEU A 78 52.95 -2.62 5.91
C LEU A 78 51.88 -1.53 5.93
N GLN A 79 52.20 -0.32 5.46
CA GLN A 79 51.20 0.75 5.29
C GLN A 79 50.09 0.34 4.32
N ALA A 80 50.43 -0.25 3.16
CA ALA A 80 49.45 -0.69 2.18
C ALA A 80 48.51 -1.76 2.75
N LEU A 81 49.04 -2.73 3.51
CA LEU A 81 48.26 -3.76 4.20
C LEU A 81 47.36 -3.17 5.29
N ALA A 82 47.86 -2.21 6.09
CA ALA A 82 47.06 -1.51 7.09
C ALA A 82 45.90 -0.74 6.44
N ALA A 83 46.15 -0.05 5.33
CA ALA A 83 45.12 0.66 4.59
C ALA A 83 44.09 -0.30 3.97
N GLN A 84 44.52 -1.46 3.45
CA GLN A 84 43.62 -2.51 2.97
C GLN A 84 42.72 -3.04 4.09
N ARG A 85 43.28 -3.31 5.28
CA ARG A 85 42.52 -3.77 6.45
C ARG A 85 41.50 -2.73 6.93
N ALA A 86 41.89 -1.45 6.98
CA ALA A 86 40.98 -0.37 7.34
C ALA A 86 39.81 -0.25 6.36
N ARG A 87 40.08 -0.34 5.05
CA ARG A 87 39.02 -0.37 4.02
C ARG A 87 38.08 -1.56 4.20
N TRP A 88 38.62 -2.75 4.43
CA TRP A 88 37.82 -3.95 4.68
C TRP A 88 36.95 -3.81 5.94
N ALA A 89 37.51 -3.30 7.04
CA ALA A 89 36.76 -3.06 8.26
C ALA A 89 35.60 -2.07 8.03
N SER A 90 35.85 -0.98 7.30
CA SER A 90 34.80 0.00 6.94
C SER A 90 33.70 -0.62 6.09
N LEU A 91 34.05 -1.45 5.10
CA LEU A 91 33.06 -2.14 4.25
C LEU A 91 32.21 -3.12 5.06
N MET A 92 32.83 -3.86 5.98
CA MET A 92 32.12 -4.79 6.85
C MET A 92 31.16 -4.06 7.80
N GLN A 93 31.56 -2.89 8.32
CA GLN A 93 30.69 -2.08 9.16
C GLN A 93 29.50 -1.53 8.36
N GLN A 94 29.73 -1.00 7.16
CA GLN A 94 28.65 -0.52 6.27
C GLN A 94 27.68 -1.66 5.92
N ALA A 95 28.20 -2.85 5.59
CA ALA A 95 27.38 -4.01 5.30
C ALA A 95 26.53 -4.44 6.51
N ALA A 96 27.08 -4.36 7.73
CA ALA A 96 26.35 -4.66 8.95
C ALA A 96 25.23 -3.64 9.23
N GLU A 97 25.51 -2.34 9.05
CA GLU A 97 24.52 -1.27 9.21
C GLU A 97 23.38 -1.38 8.18
N GLU A 98 23.71 -1.68 6.92
CA GLU A 98 22.70 -1.94 5.89
C GLU A 98 21.85 -3.17 6.21
N ALA A 99 22.46 -4.26 6.67
CA ALA A 99 21.74 -5.47 7.06
C ALA A 99 20.79 -5.19 8.24
N GLN A 100 21.25 -4.44 9.25
CA GLN A 100 20.43 -4.04 10.39
C GLN A 100 19.26 -3.14 9.96
N SER A 101 19.50 -2.17 9.08
CA SER A 101 18.47 -1.30 8.52
C SER A 101 17.40 -2.08 7.76
N ARG A 102 17.80 -3.06 6.93
CA ARG A 102 16.87 -3.95 6.21
C ARG A 102 16.01 -4.80 7.16
N LEU A 103 16.61 -5.33 8.23
CA LEU A 103 15.88 -6.10 9.24
C LEU A 103 14.84 -5.23 9.96
N LEU A 104 15.22 -4.01 10.39
CA LEU A 104 14.31 -3.06 11.01
C LEU A 104 13.16 -2.69 10.07
N HIS A 105 13.44 -2.42 8.80
CA HIS A 105 12.40 -2.14 7.81
C HIS A 105 11.43 -3.33 7.65
N SER A 106 11.96 -4.55 7.53
CA SER A 106 11.15 -5.76 7.38
C SER A 106 10.25 -6.04 8.60
N SER A 107 10.74 -5.81 9.81
CA SER A 107 9.97 -5.99 11.05
C SER A 107 8.85 -4.95 11.20
N LEU A 108 9.10 -3.69 10.81
CA LEU A 108 8.06 -2.65 10.79
C LEU A 108 6.94 -2.98 9.79
N GLU A 109 7.30 -3.49 8.60
CA GLU A 109 6.32 -3.95 7.61
C GLU A 109 5.49 -5.13 8.14
N GLN A 110 6.12 -6.09 8.83
CA GLN A 110 5.39 -7.20 9.49
C GLN A 110 4.39 -6.69 10.53
N ALA A 111 4.79 -5.77 11.42
CA ALA A 111 3.90 -5.20 12.42
C ALA A 111 2.71 -4.43 11.80
N ARG A 112 2.94 -3.73 10.67
CA ARG A 112 1.88 -3.08 9.90
C ARG A 112 0.88 -4.09 9.34
N LEU A 113 1.36 -5.18 8.75
CA LEU A 113 0.51 -6.25 8.22
C LEU A 113 -0.31 -6.93 9.31
N GLU A 114 0.27 -7.20 10.47
CA GLU A 114 -0.46 -7.76 11.62
C GLU A 114 -1.58 -6.83 12.09
N THR A 115 -1.32 -5.52 12.14
CA THR A 115 -2.33 -4.52 12.50
C THR A 115 -3.48 -4.50 11.49
N LEU A 116 -3.18 -4.58 10.19
CA LEU A 116 -4.20 -4.64 9.13
C LEU A 116 -5.02 -5.93 9.22
N LEU A 117 -4.37 -7.07 9.47
CA LEU A 117 -5.06 -8.36 9.67
C LEU A 117 -5.97 -8.32 10.91
N ALA A 118 -5.52 -7.72 12.01
CA ALA A 118 -6.34 -7.54 13.21
C ALA A 118 -7.57 -6.65 12.92
N LYS A 119 -7.40 -5.56 12.16
CA LYS A 119 -8.51 -4.72 11.71
C LYS A 119 -9.49 -5.48 10.83
N GLN A 120 -9.00 -6.27 9.87
CA GLN A 120 -9.84 -7.08 8.99
C GLN A 120 -10.66 -8.10 9.79
N ARG A 121 -10.04 -8.78 10.78
CA ARG A 121 -10.74 -9.72 11.67
C ARG A 121 -11.88 -9.06 12.46
N ARG A 122 -11.71 -7.81 12.90
CA ARG A 122 -12.77 -7.06 13.59
C ARG A 122 -13.94 -6.75 12.66
N ILE A 123 -13.66 -6.31 11.43
CA ILE A 123 -14.70 -6.02 10.42
C ILE A 123 -15.49 -7.28 10.08
N THR A 124 -14.81 -8.41 9.87
CA THR A 124 -15.49 -9.67 9.54
C THR A 124 -16.32 -10.19 10.71
N ALA A 125 -15.84 -10.05 11.96
CA ALA A 125 -16.60 -10.39 13.15
C ALA A 125 -17.88 -9.53 13.27
N GLN A 126 -17.77 -8.21 13.08
CA GLN A 126 -18.92 -7.31 13.09
C GLN A 126 -19.93 -7.64 11.98
N ALA A 127 -19.46 -7.96 10.77
CA ALA A 127 -20.33 -8.37 9.68
C ALA A 127 -21.08 -9.69 10.00
N ALA A 128 -20.40 -10.66 10.60
CA ALA A 128 -21.00 -11.91 11.04
C ALA A 128 -22.07 -11.68 12.13
N GLU A 129 -21.80 -10.79 13.09
CA GLU A 129 -22.77 -10.41 14.11
C GLU A 129 -24.00 -9.72 13.52
N GLN A 130 -23.80 -8.77 12.60
CA GLN A 130 -24.90 -8.11 11.88
C GLN A 130 -25.74 -9.12 11.09
N ALA A 131 -25.11 -10.11 10.45
CA ALA A 131 -25.84 -11.17 9.74
C ALA A 131 -26.70 -12.01 10.70
N ARG A 132 -26.16 -12.39 11.87
CA ARG A 132 -26.91 -13.10 12.92
C ARG A 132 -28.09 -12.27 13.44
N LEU A 133 -27.89 -10.97 13.67
CA LEU A 133 -28.96 -10.08 14.10
C LEU A 133 -30.07 -9.97 13.06
N ARG A 134 -29.71 -9.78 11.78
CA ARG A 134 -30.69 -9.76 10.67
C ARG A 134 -31.48 -11.06 10.57
N HIS A 135 -30.81 -12.20 10.75
CA HIS A 135 -31.48 -13.49 10.76
C HIS A 135 -32.49 -13.61 11.90
N ARG A 136 -32.13 -13.20 13.12
CA ARG A 136 -33.06 -13.17 14.26
C ARG A 136 -34.27 -12.28 14.01
N ILE A 137 -34.04 -11.04 13.56
CA ILE A 137 -35.12 -10.09 13.24
C ILE A 137 -36.06 -10.67 12.18
N ALA A 138 -35.52 -11.31 11.14
CA ALA A 138 -36.33 -11.95 10.11
C ALA A 138 -37.18 -13.10 10.67
N GLN A 139 -36.58 -13.95 11.52
CA GLN A 139 -37.33 -15.03 12.20
C GLN A 139 -38.43 -14.48 13.11
N ASP A 140 -38.17 -13.42 13.87
CA ASP A 140 -39.17 -12.76 14.71
C ASP A 140 -40.32 -12.19 13.88
N ALA A 141 -40.02 -11.52 12.77
CA ALA A 141 -41.03 -11.02 11.85
C ALA A 141 -41.88 -12.16 11.26
N ILE A 142 -41.26 -13.29 10.91
CA ILE A 142 -41.98 -14.48 10.45
C ILE A 142 -42.90 -14.99 11.56
N ARG A 143 -42.39 -15.19 12.79
CA ARG A 143 -43.19 -15.64 13.94
C ARG A 143 -44.37 -14.72 14.22
N GLN A 144 -44.15 -13.41 14.19
CA GLN A 144 -45.20 -12.42 14.40
C GLN A 144 -46.26 -12.49 13.29
N SER A 145 -45.85 -12.59 12.02
CA SER A 145 -46.79 -12.68 10.89
C SER A 145 -47.67 -13.94 10.97
N VAL A 146 -47.09 -15.08 11.35
CA VAL A 146 -47.84 -16.32 11.60
C VAL A 146 -48.86 -16.09 12.71
N ARG A 147 -48.44 -15.55 13.87
CA ARG A 147 -49.34 -15.26 15.00
C ARG A 147 -50.47 -14.32 14.59
N THR A 148 -50.18 -13.24 13.86
CA THR A 148 -51.20 -12.30 13.40
C THR A 148 -52.19 -12.96 12.44
N ASN A 149 -51.73 -13.80 11.52
CA ASN A 149 -52.60 -14.51 10.58
C ASN A 149 -53.51 -15.51 11.30
N THR A 150 -53.00 -16.22 12.30
CA THR A 150 -53.81 -17.12 13.15
C THR A 150 -54.90 -16.35 13.89
N LEU A 151 -54.58 -15.21 14.50
CA LEU A 151 -55.57 -14.37 15.18
C LEU A 151 -56.63 -13.83 14.21
N LEU A 152 -56.23 -13.35 13.03
CA LEU A 152 -57.16 -12.90 11.99
C LEU A 152 -58.11 -14.02 11.54
N ALA A 153 -57.63 -15.25 11.43
CA ALA A 153 -58.47 -16.41 11.12
C ALA A 153 -59.49 -16.69 12.24
N GLN A 154 -59.07 -16.64 13.51
CA GLN A 154 -59.96 -16.82 14.67
C GLN A 154 -61.04 -15.73 14.72
N VAL A 155 -60.69 -14.47 14.46
CA VAL A 155 -61.65 -13.35 14.38
C VAL A 155 -62.68 -13.58 13.27
N ARG A 156 -62.25 -14.02 12.08
CA ARG A 156 -63.16 -14.33 10.96
C ARG A 156 -64.12 -15.46 11.31
N ALA A 157 -63.63 -16.55 11.91
CA ALA A 157 -64.46 -17.67 12.34
C ALA A 157 -65.47 -17.24 13.42
N SER A 158 -65.03 -16.48 14.43
CA SER A 158 -65.90 -15.97 15.49
C SER A 158 -66.98 -15.05 14.94
N ARG A 159 -66.65 -14.19 13.97
CA ARG A 159 -67.63 -13.33 13.28
C ARG A 159 -68.66 -14.15 12.52
N GLN A 160 -68.25 -15.19 11.79
CA GLN A 160 -69.17 -16.07 11.06
C GLN A 160 -70.13 -16.79 12.01
N LEU A 161 -69.64 -17.29 13.14
CA LEU A 161 -70.45 -17.92 14.18
C LEU A 161 -71.47 -16.94 14.79
N ALA A 162 -71.04 -15.71 15.08
CA ALA A 162 -71.91 -14.68 15.62
C ALA A 162 -73.04 -14.31 14.63
N LEU A 163 -72.73 -14.11 13.35
CA LEU A 163 -73.73 -13.84 12.31
C LEU A 163 -74.73 -14.98 12.17
N ALA A 164 -74.25 -16.24 12.09
CA ALA A 164 -75.11 -17.40 12.01
C ALA A 164 -76.02 -17.58 13.25
N SER A 165 -75.55 -17.14 14.44
CA SER A 165 -76.34 -17.16 15.67
C SER A 165 -77.44 -16.10 15.65
N ILE A 166 -77.14 -14.89 15.15
CA ILE A 166 -78.13 -13.81 14.97
C ILE A 166 -79.23 -14.26 14.00
N ASP A 167 -78.84 -14.83 12.85
CA ASP A 167 -79.80 -15.30 11.83
C ASP A 167 -80.76 -16.37 12.39
N ARG A 168 -80.25 -17.28 13.25
CA ARG A 168 -81.06 -18.32 13.91
C ARG A 168 -82.07 -17.76 14.91
N LEU A 169 -81.80 -16.62 15.54
CA LEU A 169 -82.70 -16.02 16.54
C LEU A 169 -83.86 -15.24 15.91
N GLY A 170 -84.02 -15.29 14.58
CA GLY A 170 -85.21 -14.78 13.89
C GLY A 170 -85.36 -13.25 13.90
N PHE A 171 -84.29 -12.51 14.22
CA PHE A 171 -84.30 -11.05 14.16
C PHE A 171 -84.20 -10.61 12.69
N SER A 172 -85.32 -10.61 11.98
CA SER A 172 -85.44 -9.97 10.67
C SER A 172 -85.31 -8.45 10.87
N PRO A 173 -84.30 -7.77 10.32
CA PRO A 173 -84.20 -6.33 10.46
C PRO A 173 -85.37 -5.71 9.67
N ALA A 174 -86.32 -5.12 10.39
CA ALA A 174 -87.31 -4.24 9.80
C ALA A 174 -86.58 -3.21 8.93
N ALA A 175 -87.08 -3.04 7.70
CA ALA A 175 -86.48 -2.24 6.65
C ALA A 175 -86.13 -0.82 7.10
N THR A 176 -84.86 -0.57 7.45
CA THR A 176 -84.27 0.77 7.48
C THR A 176 -83.53 1.02 6.17
N GLN A 177 -83.88 2.17 5.56
CA GLN A 177 -83.42 2.71 4.28
C GLN A 177 -81.89 2.69 4.08
N PRO A 178 -81.41 2.71 2.81
CA PRO A 178 -80.00 2.53 2.49
C PRO A 178 -79.16 3.74 2.92
N MET A 179 -78.36 3.58 3.98
CA MET A 179 -77.21 4.44 4.22
C MET A 179 -76.12 4.12 3.18
N ALA A 180 -75.53 5.18 2.64
CA ALA A 180 -74.66 5.19 1.47
C ALA A 180 -73.61 4.06 1.44
N ARG A 181 -73.49 3.46 0.25
CA ARG A 181 -72.49 2.46 -0.12
C ARG A 181 -71.08 3.01 0.15
N VAL A 182 -70.45 2.63 1.27
CA VAL A 182 -68.99 2.74 1.39
C VAL A 182 -68.43 1.73 0.41
N ALA A 183 -67.82 2.25 -0.66
CA ALA A 183 -67.20 1.47 -1.71
C ALA A 183 -66.31 0.39 -1.10
N HIS A 184 -66.56 -0.87 -1.48
CA HIS A 184 -65.66 -1.96 -1.19
C HIS A 184 -64.30 -1.62 -1.79
N ALA A 185 -63.31 -1.38 -0.93
CA ALA A 185 -61.93 -1.40 -1.35
C ALA A 185 -61.66 -2.80 -1.92
N LYS A 186 -61.30 -2.86 -3.21
CA LYS A 186 -60.90 -4.10 -3.91
C LYS A 186 -59.91 -4.89 -3.03
N PRO A 187 -59.95 -6.24 -3.07
CA PRO A 187 -58.93 -7.04 -2.40
C PRO A 187 -57.54 -6.56 -2.87
N ILE A 188 -56.71 -6.16 -1.92
CA ILE A 188 -55.33 -5.78 -2.17
C ILE A 188 -54.62 -7.06 -2.65
N PRO A 189 -54.08 -7.11 -3.88
CA PRO A 189 -53.27 -8.23 -4.30
C PRO A 189 -52.04 -8.33 -3.39
N SER A 190 -51.75 -9.53 -2.88
CA SER A 190 -50.48 -9.84 -2.22
C SER A 190 -49.32 -9.29 -3.05
N PRO A 191 -48.41 -8.50 -2.48
CA PRO A 191 -47.19 -8.16 -3.20
C PRO A 191 -46.28 -9.39 -3.14
N ALA A 192 -46.39 -10.26 -4.14
CA ALA A 192 -45.22 -10.96 -4.66
C ALA A 192 -44.29 -9.88 -5.25
N ARG A 193 -43.62 -9.12 -4.37
CA ARG A 193 -42.67 -8.10 -4.77
C ARG A 193 -41.38 -8.82 -5.16
N LYS A 194 -41.24 -9.09 -6.45
CA LYS A 194 -39.93 -9.23 -7.08
C LYS A 194 -39.10 -8.01 -6.67
N LEU A 195 -37.94 -8.28 -6.08
CA LEU A 195 -36.89 -7.29 -5.87
C LEU A 195 -36.51 -6.72 -7.23
N SER A 196 -36.96 -5.51 -7.51
CA SER A 196 -36.48 -4.71 -8.64
C SER A 196 -36.24 -3.31 -8.12
N ALA A 197 -34.95 -2.99 -8.02
CA ALA A 197 -34.44 -1.71 -7.57
C ALA A 197 -34.40 -0.72 -8.74
N THR A 198 -35.07 0.42 -8.61
CA THR A 198 -34.59 1.71 -9.13
C THR A 198 -35.32 2.88 -8.42
N PRO A 199 -34.68 4.04 -8.25
CA PRO A 199 -34.97 4.98 -7.15
C PRO A 199 -35.90 6.13 -7.59
N ALA A 200 -36.74 6.59 -6.66
CA ALA A 200 -37.48 7.85 -6.79
C ALA A 200 -36.91 8.91 -5.83
N ARG A 201 -36.54 10.03 -6.44
CA ARG A 201 -36.18 11.34 -5.87
C ARG A 201 -37.37 11.92 -5.09
N LEU A 202 -37.11 12.57 -3.93
CA LEU A 202 -37.60 13.93 -3.59
C LEU A 202 -37.22 14.40 -2.16
N THR A 203 -36.74 15.65 -2.11
CA THR A 203 -36.83 16.69 -1.05
C THR A 203 -35.78 16.79 0.08
N LYS A 204 -35.41 18.07 0.32
CA LYS A 204 -34.32 18.64 1.12
C LYS A 204 -34.74 18.88 2.59
N LYS A 205 -33.90 18.45 3.55
CA LYS A 205 -33.26 19.26 4.63
C LYS A 205 -32.27 18.38 5.43
N PRO A 206 -31.23 18.95 6.07
CA PRO A 206 -29.93 18.29 6.17
C PRO A 206 -29.85 17.35 7.37
N ALA A 207 -29.98 16.05 7.12
CA ALA A 207 -29.41 15.05 8.02
C ALA A 207 -27.89 15.04 7.81
N MET A 208 -27.16 15.34 8.88
CA MET A 208 -25.72 15.16 8.99
C MET A 208 -25.34 13.78 8.43
N ARG A 209 -24.67 13.78 7.28
CA ARG A 209 -24.17 12.57 6.63
C ARG A 209 -23.09 11.98 7.51
N VAL A 210 -23.44 10.96 8.28
CA VAL A 210 -22.47 9.92 8.61
C VAL A 210 -22.15 9.24 7.29
N SER A 211 -20.99 9.56 6.71
CA SER A 211 -20.46 8.85 5.56
C SER A 211 -20.51 7.36 5.86
N ALA A 212 -21.31 6.62 5.09
CA ALA A 212 -21.12 5.19 4.97
C ALA A 212 -19.65 5.00 4.57
N PHE A 213 -18.86 4.39 5.45
CA PHE A 213 -17.52 3.96 5.09
C PHE A 213 -17.66 2.91 4.00
N ASP A 214 -17.22 3.27 2.80
CA ASP A 214 -17.25 2.43 1.61
C ASP A 214 -16.44 1.15 1.81
N ASN A 215 -17.05 0.01 1.51
CA ASN A 215 -16.40 -1.31 1.43
C ASN A 215 -15.58 -1.48 0.12
N ASN A 216 -14.92 -0.41 -0.36
CA ASN A 216 -14.26 -0.39 -1.68
C ASN A 216 -12.78 0.03 -1.58
N THR A 217 -12.05 -0.48 -0.58
CA THR A 217 -10.64 -0.12 -0.39
C THR A 217 -9.74 -1.00 -1.26
N GLY A 218 -9.49 -0.58 -2.51
CA GLY A 218 -8.45 -1.18 -3.35
C GLY A 218 -7.07 -1.18 -2.67
N ASP A 219 -6.22 -2.14 -3.02
CA ASP A 219 -4.85 -2.29 -2.52
C ASP A 219 -3.90 -1.37 -3.31
N ALA A 220 -3.45 -0.28 -2.68
CA ALA A 220 -2.56 0.71 -3.30
C ALA A 220 -1.19 0.14 -3.69
N MET A 221 -0.68 -0.89 -3.01
CA MET A 221 0.59 -1.52 -3.38
C MET A 221 0.44 -2.39 -4.64
N ARG A 222 -0.67 -3.12 -4.77
CA ARG A 222 -1.03 -3.81 -6.02
C ARG A 222 -1.25 -2.81 -7.15
N GLY A 223 -2.00 -1.75 -6.87
CA GLY A 223 -2.26 -0.65 -7.79
C GLY A 223 -0.97 -0.01 -8.32
N MET A 224 0.00 0.25 -7.46
CA MET A 224 1.31 0.77 -7.85
C MET A 224 2.00 -0.13 -8.88
N ARG A 225 1.95 -1.46 -8.68
CA ARG A 225 2.56 -2.42 -9.61
C ARG A 225 1.84 -2.42 -10.96
N LEU A 226 0.51 -2.41 -10.96
CA LEU A 226 -0.31 -2.35 -12.17
C LEU A 226 -0.12 -1.03 -12.94
N ALA A 227 0.02 0.08 -12.21
CA ALA A 227 0.22 1.42 -12.76
C ALA A 227 1.61 1.64 -13.36
N ARG A 228 2.58 0.73 -13.19
CA ARG A 228 3.94 0.87 -13.76
C ARG A 228 3.92 1.12 -15.26
N LYS A 229 3.02 0.44 -16.00
CA LYS A 229 2.88 0.63 -17.45
C LYS A 229 2.38 2.03 -17.84
N CYS A 230 1.64 2.69 -16.96
CA CYS A 230 1.11 4.03 -17.20
C CYS A 230 2.22 5.09 -17.25
N ARG A 231 3.38 4.81 -16.63
CA ARG A 231 4.57 5.71 -16.65
C ARG A 231 5.16 5.91 -18.05
N LEU A 232 4.88 5.01 -18.99
CA LEU A 232 5.32 5.16 -20.38
C LEU A 232 4.67 6.37 -21.06
N CYS A 233 3.44 6.71 -20.66
CA CYS A 233 2.69 7.80 -21.26
C CYS A 233 2.51 8.98 -20.30
N HIS A 234 2.39 8.72 -19.00
CA HIS A 234 2.02 9.68 -17.99
C HIS A 234 3.12 9.93 -16.97
N SER A 235 3.11 11.13 -16.41
CA SER A 235 3.84 11.46 -15.19
C SER A 235 2.96 11.23 -13.95
N PHE A 236 3.59 10.90 -12.82
CA PHE A 236 2.94 10.87 -11.50
C PHE A 236 3.29 12.10 -10.65
N GLU A 237 4.09 13.01 -11.19
CA GLU A 237 4.51 14.25 -10.53
C GLU A 237 3.49 15.37 -10.75
N PRO A 238 3.31 16.28 -9.77
CA PRO A 238 2.37 17.37 -9.86
C PRO A 238 2.70 18.31 -11.03
N GLY A 239 1.69 18.60 -11.85
CA GLY A 239 1.74 19.63 -12.88
C GLY A 239 2.59 19.32 -14.13
N THR A 240 3.44 18.31 -14.11
CA THR A 240 4.30 17.95 -15.26
C THR A 240 3.64 16.84 -16.07
N PRO A 241 3.24 17.06 -17.34
CA PRO A 241 2.70 15.99 -18.18
C PRO A 241 3.78 14.96 -18.56
N GLY A 242 3.36 13.74 -18.89
CA GLY A 242 4.24 12.74 -19.49
C GLY A 242 4.36 12.92 -21.01
N PRO A 243 5.14 12.07 -21.70
CA PRO A 243 5.39 12.20 -23.13
C PRO A 243 4.14 12.01 -24.01
N HIS A 244 3.14 11.26 -23.53
CA HIS A 244 1.95 10.92 -24.32
C HIS A 244 0.62 11.12 -23.57
N GLY A 245 0.67 11.59 -22.33
CA GLY A 245 -0.47 11.70 -21.45
C GLY A 245 -0.29 12.81 -20.40
N PRO A 246 -1.39 13.34 -19.84
CA PRO A 246 -1.35 14.34 -18.78
C PRO A 246 -0.78 13.75 -17.47
N SER A 247 -0.54 14.59 -16.47
CA SER A 247 -0.15 14.09 -15.15
C SER A 247 -1.30 13.32 -14.50
N LEU A 248 -1.04 12.15 -13.96
CA LEU A 248 -2.03 11.44 -13.14
C LEU A 248 -2.03 11.90 -11.68
N TYR A 249 -1.15 12.84 -11.34
CA TYR A 249 -1.15 13.45 -10.01
C TYR A 249 -2.50 14.14 -9.75
N GLY A 250 -3.17 13.70 -8.68
CA GLY A 250 -4.43 14.28 -8.25
C GLY A 250 -5.57 14.13 -9.24
N VAL A 251 -5.51 13.19 -10.20
CA VAL A 251 -6.56 13.03 -11.23
C VAL A 251 -7.94 12.70 -10.65
N LEU A 252 -8.00 12.03 -9.50
CA LEU A 252 -9.25 11.71 -8.82
C LEU A 252 -9.92 13.00 -8.32
N ASP A 253 -11.22 13.12 -8.57
CA ASP A 253 -12.06 14.28 -8.25
C ASP A 253 -11.74 15.56 -9.05
N GLU A 254 -10.91 15.49 -10.08
CA GLU A 254 -10.64 16.62 -10.97
C GLU A 254 -11.57 16.64 -12.19
N PRO A 255 -11.88 17.84 -12.73
CA PRO A 255 -12.60 17.98 -14.00
C PRO A 255 -11.85 17.31 -15.16
N ALA A 256 -12.58 16.53 -15.96
CA ALA A 256 -11.97 15.82 -17.07
C ALA A 256 -11.47 16.76 -18.17
N GLY A 257 -10.25 16.51 -18.66
CA GLY A 257 -9.68 17.24 -19.80
C GLY A 257 -9.26 18.68 -19.51
N LYS A 258 -9.09 19.06 -18.23
CA LYS A 258 -8.79 20.45 -17.83
C LYS A 258 -7.39 20.68 -17.26
N GLN A 259 -6.56 19.65 -17.08
CA GLN A 259 -5.21 19.90 -16.58
C GLN A 259 -4.41 20.77 -17.57
N PRO A 260 -3.64 21.75 -17.08
CA PRO A 260 -2.85 22.62 -17.93
C PRO A 260 -1.74 21.85 -18.64
N ARG A 261 -1.21 22.43 -19.72
CA ARG A 261 -0.04 21.92 -20.45
C ARG A 261 -0.20 20.54 -21.09
N PHE A 262 -1.43 20.10 -21.39
CA PHE A 262 -1.68 18.89 -22.17
C PHE A 262 -2.78 19.08 -23.23
N HIS A 263 -2.56 18.54 -24.44
CA HIS A 263 -3.52 18.63 -25.54
C HIS A 263 -4.46 17.42 -25.60
N TYR A 264 -5.64 17.57 -24.99
CA TYR A 264 -6.68 16.55 -24.94
C TYR A 264 -7.35 16.24 -26.29
N SER A 265 -8.08 15.12 -26.35
CA SER A 265 -9.00 14.87 -27.47
C SER A 265 -10.20 15.82 -27.38
N HIS A 266 -10.86 16.08 -28.52
CA HIS A 266 -12.02 16.96 -28.56
C HIS A 266 -13.10 16.57 -27.54
N ALA A 267 -13.34 15.27 -27.36
CA ALA A 267 -14.30 14.74 -26.39
C ALA A 267 -13.93 15.07 -24.94
N LEU A 268 -12.65 14.97 -24.57
CA LEU A 268 -12.19 15.30 -23.21
C LEU A 268 -12.12 16.81 -22.98
N THR A 269 -11.73 17.61 -23.98
CA THR A 269 -11.74 19.08 -23.86
C THR A 269 -13.15 19.62 -23.56
N LYS A 270 -14.17 19.03 -24.18
CA LYS A 270 -15.59 19.37 -23.99
C LYS A 270 -16.27 18.59 -22.86
N ALA A 271 -15.55 17.72 -22.15
CA ALA A 271 -16.13 16.94 -21.08
C ALA A 271 -16.65 17.85 -19.96
N ALA A 272 -17.85 17.54 -19.46
CA ALA A 272 -18.50 18.20 -18.34
C ALA A 272 -18.63 17.27 -17.11
N PHE A 273 -17.79 16.23 -17.04
CA PHE A 273 -17.77 15.28 -15.94
C PHE A 273 -16.49 15.40 -15.11
N ILE A 274 -16.55 14.86 -13.89
CA ILE A 274 -15.44 14.78 -12.94
C ILE A 274 -14.95 13.34 -12.91
N TRP A 275 -13.63 13.14 -12.80
CA TRP A 275 -13.02 11.83 -12.63
C TRP A 275 -13.31 11.22 -11.26
N ARG A 276 -14.52 10.69 -11.11
CA ARG A 276 -14.90 9.83 -9.96
C ARG A 276 -14.41 8.41 -10.15
N GLU A 277 -14.48 7.62 -9.08
CA GLU A 277 -14.02 6.23 -9.07
C GLU A 277 -14.67 5.41 -10.18
N GLU A 278 -16.00 5.46 -10.31
CA GLU A 278 -16.73 4.67 -11.30
C GLU A 278 -16.37 5.07 -12.74
N ALA A 279 -16.15 6.37 -12.97
CA ALA A 279 -15.74 6.88 -14.27
C ALA A 279 -14.31 6.43 -14.62
N LEU A 280 -13.39 6.47 -13.66
CA LEU A 280 -12.02 5.98 -13.83
C LEU A 280 -12.00 4.45 -14.01
N GLU A 281 -12.79 3.69 -13.25
CA GLU A 281 -12.89 2.23 -13.39
C GLU A 281 -13.31 1.85 -14.81
N ALA A 282 -14.38 2.49 -15.32
CA ALA A 282 -14.84 2.26 -16.69
C ALA A 282 -13.78 2.67 -17.73
N TYR A 283 -13.11 3.81 -17.51
CA TYR A 283 -12.14 4.38 -18.44
C TYR A 283 -10.84 3.57 -18.51
N LEU A 284 -10.36 3.05 -17.38
CA LEU A 284 -9.22 2.13 -17.32
C LEU A 284 -9.55 0.79 -17.98
N CYS A 285 -10.78 0.29 -17.82
CA CYS A 285 -11.16 -0.96 -18.44
C CYS A 285 -11.22 -0.84 -19.97
N HIS A 286 -11.89 0.19 -20.48
CA HIS A 286 -11.96 0.44 -21.92
C HIS A 286 -12.26 1.90 -22.28
N SER A 287 -11.21 2.71 -22.34
CA SER A 287 -11.22 4.16 -22.60
C SER A 287 -12.15 4.61 -23.74
N GLY A 288 -12.10 3.94 -24.90
CA GLY A 288 -12.91 4.29 -26.07
C GLY A 288 -14.41 4.02 -25.93
N ARG A 289 -14.81 3.05 -25.09
CA ARG A 289 -16.23 2.77 -24.79
C ARG A 289 -16.71 3.67 -23.66
N ALA A 290 -15.86 3.83 -22.65
CA ALA A 290 -16.12 4.70 -21.51
C ALA A 290 -16.34 6.14 -21.96
N ILE A 291 -15.51 6.70 -22.84
CA ILE A 291 -15.65 8.11 -23.25
C ILE A 291 -16.98 8.37 -23.95
N LYS A 292 -17.48 7.43 -24.76
CA LYS A 292 -18.79 7.55 -25.42
C LYS A 292 -19.93 7.59 -24.41
N THR A 293 -19.85 6.74 -23.39
CA THR A 293 -20.84 6.66 -22.32
C THR A 293 -20.79 7.90 -21.42
N LEU A 294 -19.59 8.29 -20.97
CA LEU A 294 -19.36 9.41 -20.06
C LEU A 294 -19.71 10.77 -20.67
N THR A 295 -19.58 10.91 -22.00
CA THR A 295 -19.93 12.14 -22.72
C THR A 295 -21.32 12.10 -23.35
N GLY A 296 -21.97 10.93 -23.39
CA GLY A 296 -23.23 10.73 -24.13
C GLY A 296 -23.11 10.80 -25.66
N ASN A 297 -21.89 10.87 -26.21
CA ASN A 297 -21.64 11.00 -27.64
C ASN A 297 -21.06 9.70 -28.22
N HIS A 298 -21.82 9.00 -29.07
CA HIS A 298 -21.42 7.73 -29.69
C HIS A 298 -20.21 7.83 -30.64
N HIS A 299 -19.92 9.03 -31.14
CA HIS A 299 -18.76 9.34 -31.98
C HIS A 299 -17.57 9.88 -31.19
N ALA A 300 -17.67 9.99 -29.86
CA ALA A 300 -16.55 10.44 -29.03
C ALA A 300 -15.35 9.49 -29.15
N THR A 301 -14.17 10.08 -29.33
CA THR A 301 -12.88 9.39 -29.37
C THR A 301 -11.94 9.91 -28.31
N THR A 302 -11.01 9.05 -27.90
CA THR A 302 -9.92 9.38 -26.99
C THR A 302 -8.58 8.94 -27.59
N LYS A 303 -7.53 9.68 -27.27
CA LYS A 303 -6.15 9.35 -27.64
C LYS A 303 -5.57 8.22 -26.79
N MET A 304 -6.17 7.92 -25.64
CA MET A 304 -5.69 6.85 -24.76
C MET A 304 -6.20 5.48 -25.27
N PRO A 305 -5.33 4.52 -25.58
CA PRO A 305 -5.76 3.16 -25.93
C PRO A 305 -6.39 2.44 -24.72
N PRO A 306 -7.20 1.38 -24.94
CA PRO A 306 -7.77 0.58 -23.85
C PRO A 306 -6.66 0.00 -22.96
N GLN A 307 -6.82 0.07 -21.63
CA GLN A 307 -5.81 -0.45 -20.70
C GLN A 307 -6.13 -1.85 -20.18
N HIS A 308 -7.36 -2.33 -20.37
CA HIS A 308 -7.85 -3.63 -19.91
C HIS A 308 -7.63 -3.87 -18.41
N ILE A 309 -7.63 -2.79 -17.62
CA ILE A 309 -7.58 -2.83 -16.16
C ILE A 309 -9.02 -2.66 -15.68
N CYS A 310 -9.62 -3.75 -15.21
CA CYS A 310 -11.05 -3.82 -14.89
C CYS A 310 -11.28 -4.38 -13.48
N GLY A 311 -12.47 -4.14 -12.91
CA GLY A 311 -12.86 -4.72 -11.62
C GLY A 311 -11.89 -4.36 -10.49
N GLN A 312 -11.39 -5.37 -9.77
CA GLN A 312 -10.50 -5.15 -8.63
C GLN A 312 -9.18 -4.48 -9.03
N ASP A 313 -8.62 -4.80 -10.19
CA ASP A 313 -7.37 -4.19 -10.66
C ASP A 313 -7.54 -2.68 -10.88
N ALA A 314 -8.71 -2.24 -11.37
CA ALA A 314 -9.01 -0.82 -11.53
C ALA A 314 -9.12 -0.11 -10.18
N LYS A 315 -9.79 -0.75 -9.21
CA LYS A 315 -9.92 -0.25 -7.83
C LYS A 315 -8.57 -0.12 -7.14
N ASP A 316 -7.68 -1.09 -7.32
CA ASP A 316 -6.32 -1.08 -6.80
C ASP A 316 -5.51 0.08 -7.41
N VAL A 317 -5.58 0.28 -8.73
CA VAL A 317 -4.94 1.42 -9.41
C VAL A 317 -5.49 2.76 -8.92
N ILE A 318 -6.81 2.90 -8.77
CA ILE A 318 -7.44 4.11 -8.24
C ILE A 318 -6.99 4.37 -6.79
N ALA A 319 -6.91 3.32 -5.98
CA ALA A 319 -6.37 3.42 -4.63
C ALA A 319 -4.93 3.94 -4.61
N TYR A 320 -4.08 3.47 -5.54
CA TYR A 320 -2.73 4.01 -5.73
C TYR A 320 -2.74 5.49 -6.18
N LEU A 321 -3.54 5.85 -7.18
CA LEU A 321 -3.63 7.23 -7.66
C LEU A 321 -4.05 8.21 -6.56
N ARG A 322 -4.93 7.79 -5.65
CA ARG A 322 -5.32 8.57 -4.47
C ARG A 322 -4.12 8.89 -3.56
N THR A 323 -3.14 8.00 -3.48
CA THR A 323 -1.94 8.23 -2.65
C THR A 323 -1.02 9.33 -3.20
N LEU A 324 -1.03 9.59 -4.52
CA LEU A 324 -0.14 10.57 -5.14
C LEU A 324 -0.38 11.98 -4.57
N LYS A 325 -1.65 12.39 -4.41
CA LYS A 325 -2.02 13.69 -3.81
C LYS A 325 -1.69 13.75 -2.31
N ALA A 326 -1.83 12.63 -1.59
CA ALA A 326 -1.54 12.54 -0.15
C ALA A 326 -0.04 12.53 0.20
N GLN A 327 0.84 12.19 -0.75
CA GLN A 327 2.29 12.25 -0.57
C GLN A 327 2.79 13.70 -0.60
N ALA A 328 2.26 14.55 -1.48
CA ALA A 328 2.68 15.95 -1.57
C ALA A 328 2.18 16.84 -0.43
N ALA A 329 1.01 16.55 0.15
CA ALA A 329 0.58 17.19 1.40
C ALA A 329 1.57 16.96 2.55
N ARG A 330 2.27 15.81 2.55
CA ARG A 330 3.31 15.47 3.53
C ARG A 330 4.67 16.11 3.21
N THR A 331 5.07 16.18 1.94
CA THR A 331 6.34 16.83 1.56
C THR A 331 6.29 18.35 1.71
N HIS A 332 5.13 18.99 1.50
CA HIS A 332 4.97 20.43 1.76
C HIS A 332 4.97 20.77 3.26
N SER A 333 4.44 19.89 4.12
CA SER A 333 4.47 20.07 5.58
C SER A 333 5.87 19.89 6.17
N SER A 334 6.70 18.98 5.64
CA SER A 334 8.09 18.80 6.14
C SER A 334 9.05 19.89 5.65
N SER A 335 8.75 20.56 4.54
CA SER A 335 9.56 21.67 4.01
C SER A 335 9.39 22.98 4.78
N GLN A 336 8.31 23.15 5.55
CA GLN A 336 8.03 24.37 6.32
C GLN A 336 8.54 24.31 7.77
N ALA A 337 9.00 23.15 8.23
CA ALA A 337 9.64 22.97 9.53
C ALA A 337 11.17 23.10 9.40
N LYS A 338 11.65 24.31 9.09
CA LYS A 338 13.07 24.67 9.32
C LYS A 338 13.15 25.29 10.73
N PRO A 339 14.11 24.88 11.60
CA PRO A 339 14.19 25.46 12.93
C PRO A 339 14.62 26.92 12.80
N ALA A 340 13.89 27.82 13.48
CA ALA A 340 14.34 29.18 13.72
C ALA A 340 15.66 29.09 14.52
N SER A 341 16.71 29.73 13.98
CA SER A 341 18.03 29.87 14.62
C SER A 341 17.98 30.78 15.83
#